data_AF-A0A7G9QMB1-F1
#
_entry.id   AF-A0A7G9QMB1-F1
#
_cell.length_a   1.000
_cell.length_b   1.000
_cell.length_c   1.000
_cell.angle_alpha   90.00
_cell.angle_beta   90.00
_cell.angle_gamma   90.00
#
_symmetry.space_group_name_H-M   'P 1'
#
loop_
_entity.id
_entity.type
_entity.pdbx_description
1 polymer ?
#
loop_
_entity_poly.entity_id
_entity_poly.type
_entity_poly.pdbx_seq_one_letter_code
_entity_poly.pdbx_strand_id
1 'polypeptide(L)'
;MSKTPTVFLSYCWANHAEAEEIYNDLKQIGILLKKDNHEISYKDDLKSFMRSIRDTDYSILLISKDYLQSLNCMYEVTHLLKEKNVQKKILPVIIDDTSIFKPLDRIAYIKYWEQEKKNLQGQLIKIDPLNALDVYADLKLINEASQSIDNFITFITSMLIVKYSELRPTNYSHLLKAMGIEDVKYLTDLIAVVQTKSVEKRELLLDEYITKFPPNTFYHTSKAVTCTMAGKFEQAKLNYLQAIKLKSDNYEALNNLGMLYKDVFNNVAKAQECFEKAIKVEPKLTIARLNLAVLRSQYFKDLKSAKFQYERILSYDPKEPRAHNNLGNYYRDIVGKTEDHEKAEFHFKKAIEFDPDYLEAHMNYANFLKLNGRMNEGNSLYRKALELDKDGKFAEVIKTMLNSVKG
;
A
#
# COMPACT_ATOMS: atom_id res chain seq x y z
N MET A 1 -26.14 -13.19 -1.95
CA MET A 1 -24.92 -12.55 -2.49
C MET A 1 -23.75 -13.44 -2.16
N SER A 2 -22.98 -13.87 -3.16
CA SER A 2 -21.72 -14.58 -2.92
C SER A 2 -20.78 -13.69 -2.10
N LYS A 3 -20.06 -14.28 -1.15
CA LYS A 3 -19.03 -13.59 -0.37
C LYS A 3 -17.99 -13.02 -1.35
N THR A 4 -17.68 -11.73 -1.26
CA THR A 4 -16.61 -11.12 -2.05
C THR A 4 -15.28 -11.79 -1.70
N PRO A 5 -14.49 -12.27 -2.68
CA PRO A 5 -13.28 -13.00 -2.37
C PRO A 5 -12.24 -12.08 -1.72
N THR A 6 -11.54 -12.65 -0.74
CA THR A 6 -10.35 -12.06 -0.13
C THR A 6 -9.11 -12.59 -0.81
N VAL A 7 -8.17 -11.70 -1.11
CA VAL A 7 -6.98 -12.01 -1.90
C VAL A 7 -5.75 -11.56 -1.15
N PHE A 8 -4.74 -12.42 -1.08
CA PHE A 8 -3.41 -12.04 -0.66
C PHE A 8 -2.56 -11.75 -1.90
N LEU A 9 -1.80 -10.65 -1.90
CA LEU A 9 -0.91 -10.28 -2.98
C LEU A 9 0.53 -10.39 -2.49
N SER A 10 1.21 -11.47 -2.90
CA SER A 10 2.63 -11.71 -2.63
C SER A 10 3.46 -11.22 -3.81
N TYR A 11 4.47 -10.41 -3.53
CA TYR A 11 5.37 -9.82 -4.51
C TYR A 11 6.74 -9.55 -3.88
N CYS A 12 7.76 -9.35 -4.71
CA CYS A 12 9.06 -8.85 -4.28
C CYS A 12 9.02 -7.32 -4.26
N TRP A 13 9.73 -6.67 -3.33
CA TRP A 13 9.79 -5.20 -3.25
C TRP A 13 10.19 -4.52 -4.58
N ALA A 14 11.03 -5.18 -5.39
CA ALA A 14 11.41 -4.71 -6.72
C ALA A 14 10.20 -4.50 -7.66
N ASN A 15 9.09 -5.20 -7.41
CA ASN A 15 7.86 -5.13 -8.20
C ASN A 15 6.71 -4.44 -7.43
N HIS A 16 7.05 -3.53 -6.51
CA HIS A 16 6.07 -2.77 -5.73
C HIS A 16 5.12 -1.96 -6.63
N ALA A 17 5.62 -1.38 -7.72
CA ALA A 17 4.80 -0.57 -8.63
C ALA A 17 3.69 -1.40 -9.29
N GLU A 18 4.03 -2.59 -9.79
CA GLU A 18 3.11 -3.54 -10.38
C GLU A 18 2.11 -4.07 -9.35
N ALA A 19 2.58 -4.38 -8.14
CA ALA A 19 1.72 -4.82 -7.05
C ALA A 19 0.71 -3.74 -6.64
N GLU A 20 1.13 -2.48 -6.55
CA GLU A 20 0.22 -1.35 -6.28
C GLU A 20 -0.81 -1.18 -7.39
N GLU A 21 -0.43 -1.35 -8.65
CA GLU A 21 -1.37 -1.25 -9.77
C GLU A 21 -2.47 -2.31 -9.67
N ILE A 22 -2.10 -3.57 -9.45
CA ILE A 22 -3.05 -4.68 -9.25
C ILE A 22 -3.93 -4.41 -8.03
N TYR A 23 -3.33 -3.98 -6.92
CA TYR A 23 -4.03 -3.67 -5.68
C TYR A 23 -5.09 -2.58 -5.90
N ASN A 24 -4.72 -1.47 -6.54
CA ASN A 24 -5.59 -0.32 -6.74
C ASN A 24 -6.73 -0.61 -7.74
N ASP A 25 -6.47 -1.40 -8.79
CA ASP A 25 -7.51 -1.75 -9.76
C ASP A 25 -8.54 -2.72 -9.18
N LEU A 26 -8.10 -3.80 -8.50
CA LEU A 26 -9.00 -4.81 -7.94
C LEU A 26 -9.76 -4.29 -6.71
N LYS A 27 -9.15 -3.42 -5.90
CA LYS A 27 -9.80 -2.80 -4.74
C LYS A 27 -11.01 -1.96 -5.13
N GLN A 28 -10.95 -1.24 -6.26
CA GLN A 28 -12.03 -0.37 -6.71
C GLN A 28 -13.32 -1.12 -7.09
N ILE A 29 -13.20 -2.41 -7.38
CA ILE A 29 -14.34 -3.31 -7.62
C ILE A 29 -14.64 -4.21 -6.41
N GLY A 30 -14.06 -3.89 -5.25
CA GLY A 30 -14.37 -4.48 -3.95
C GLY A 30 -13.64 -5.75 -3.60
N ILE A 31 -12.70 -6.21 -4.42
CA ILE A 31 -11.87 -7.35 -4.07
C ILE A 31 -11.02 -6.92 -2.87
N LEU A 32 -11.12 -7.66 -1.77
CA LEU A 32 -10.43 -7.31 -0.54
C LEU A 32 -9.01 -7.84 -0.59
N LEU A 33 -8.05 -6.96 -0.87
CA LEU A 33 -6.64 -7.34 -0.95
C LEU A 33 -5.90 -7.09 0.36
N LYS A 34 -5.09 -8.07 0.77
CA LYS A 34 -3.99 -7.93 1.72
C LYS A 34 -2.68 -7.97 0.94
N LYS A 35 -1.80 -7.00 1.16
CA LYS A 35 -0.45 -6.99 0.58
C LYS A 35 0.54 -7.64 1.55
N ASP A 36 1.64 -8.10 0.99
CA ASP A 36 2.81 -8.45 1.76
C ASP A 36 3.52 -7.21 2.30
N ASN A 37 4.05 -7.31 3.53
CA ASN A 37 4.74 -6.23 4.24
C ASN A 37 6.15 -6.73 4.64
N HIS A 38 6.99 -7.10 3.67
CA HIS A 38 8.28 -7.80 3.82
C HIS A 38 9.43 -7.04 4.51
N GLU A 39 9.20 -6.23 5.55
CA GLU A 39 10.27 -5.50 6.25
C GLU A 39 10.47 -5.90 7.72
N ILE A 40 9.92 -7.04 8.17
CA ILE A 40 10.09 -7.58 9.53
C ILE A 40 11.05 -8.78 9.52
N SER A 41 11.74 -9.05 10.64
CA SER A 41 12.60 -10.22 10.84
C SER A 41 11.94 -11.54 10.41
N TYR A 42 12.69 -12.40 9.71
CA TYR A 42 12.27 -13.64 9.04
C TYR A 42 11.28 -14.54 9.79
N LYS A 43 11.38 -14.62 11.13
CA LYS A 43 10.57 -15.56 11.93
C LYS A 43 9.15 -15.07 12.22
N ASP A 44 8.96 -13.77 12.42
CA ASP A 44 7.65 -13.19 12.65
C ASP A 44 6.90 -12.99 11.32
N ASP A 45 7.67 -12.74 10.26
CA ASP A 45 7.19 -12.54 8.90
C ASP A 45 6.55 -13.82 8.31
N LEU A 46 7.23 -14.98 8.39
CA LEU A 46 6.69 -16.22 7.83
C LEU A 46 5.37 -16.67 8.47
N LYS A 47 5.24 -16.57 9.80
CA LYS A 47 3.98 -16.93 10.47
C LYS A 47 2.84 -16.03 10.02
N SER A 48 3.12 -14.75 9.84
CA SER A 48 2.17 -13.76 9.33
C SER A 48 1.79 -14.04 7.87
N PHE A 49 2.78 -14.34 7.02
CA PHE A 49 2.60 -14.73 5.62
C PHE A 49 1.72 -15.98 5.49
N MET A 50 2.11 -17.08 6.16
CA MET A 50 1.37 -18.35 6.09
C MET A 50 -0.05 -18.20 6.66
N ARG A 51 -0.22 -17.38 7.70
CA ARG A 51 -1.54 -17.02 8.21
C ARG A 51 -2.34 -16.24 7.17
N SER A 52 -1.72 -15.29 6.47
CA SER A 52 -2.40 -14.50 5.45
C SER A 52 -2.92 -15.37 4.30
N ILE A 53 -2.11 -16.30 3.78
CA ILE A 53 -2.54 -17.25 2.75
C ILE A 53 -3.65 -18.20 3.23
N ARG A 54 -3.61 -18.60 4.51
CA ARG A 54 -4.67 -19.42 5.10
C ARG A 54 -5.97 -18.63 5.28
N ASP A 55 -5.87 -17.39 5.73
CA ASP A 55 -6.98 -16.50 6.06
C ASP A 55 -7.65 -15.86 4.82
N THR A 56 -7.00 -15.87 3.66
CA THR A 56 -7.59 -15.40 2.39
C THR A 56 -8.16 -16.53 1.54
N ASP A 57 -9.12 -16.19 0.67
CA ASP A 57 -9.72 -17.14 -0.27
C ASP A 57 -8.73 -17.48 -1.41
N TYR A 58 -7.97 -16.48 -1.89
CA TYR A 58 -6.97 -16.62 -2.95
C TYR A 58 -5.64 -15.93 -2.60
N SER A 59 -4.58 -16.28 -3.33
CA SER A 59 -3.26 -15.64 -3.27
C SER A 59 -2.72 -15.42 -4.67
N ILE A 60 -2.59 -14.16 -5.08
CA ILE A 60 -1.87 -13.77 -6.29
C ILE A 60 -0.37 -13.80 -5.95
N LEU A 61 0.39 -14.58 -6.70
CA LEU A 61 1.86 -14.55 -6.63
C LEU A 61 2.37 -13.79 -7.84
N LEU A 62 2.96 -12.61 -7.62
CA LEU A 62 3.59 -11.82 -8.67
C LEU A 62 5.02 -12.31 -8.87
N ILE A 63 5.17 -13.26 -9.78
CA ILE A 63 6.42 -13.96 -10.05
C ILE A 63 7.27 -13.15 -11.02
N SER A 64 8.40 -12.67 -10.52
CA SER A 64 9.46 -12.02 -11.28
C SER A 64 10.79 -12.78 -11.12
N LYS A 65 11.81 -12.39 -11.88
CA LYS A 65 13.18 -12.82 -11.61
C LYS A 65 13.61 -12.50 -10.18
N ASP A 66 13.36 -11.28 -9.70
CA ASP A 66 13.72 -10.83 -8.35
C ASP A 66 12.97 -11.63 -7.27
N TYR A 67 11.70 -11.98 -7.52
CA TYR A 67 10.94 -12.87 -6.64
C TYR A 67 11.60 -14.24 -6.50
N LEU A 68 12.00 -14.85 -7.62
CA LEU A 68 12.63 -16.19 -7.65
C LEU A 68 14.07 -16.21 -7.11
N GLN A 69 14.69 -15.04 -6.96
CA GLN A 69 16.04 -14.85 -6.44
C GLN A 69 16.05 -14.22 -5.03
N SER A 70 14.90 -13.83 -4.49
CA SER A 70 14.75 -13.27 -3.14
C SER A 70 14.75 -14.37 -2.09
N LEU A 71 15.60 -14.24 -1.06
CA LEU A 71 15.66 -15.19 0.05
C LEU A 71 14.34 -15.22 0.84
N ASN A 72 13.73 -14.07 1.08
CA ASN A 72 12.46 -13.94 1.81
C ASN A 72 11.33 -14.64 1.04
N CYS A 73 11.18 -14.32 -0.26
CA CYS A 73 10.13 -14.90 -1.10
C CYS A 73 10.32 -16.41 -1.24
N MET A 74 11.57 -16.88 -1.40
CA MET A 74 11.82 -18.32 -1.49
C MET A 74 11.59 -19.05 -0.17
N TYR A 75 11.87 -18.41 0.97
CA TYR A 75 11.56 -18.98 2.27
C TYR A 75 10.06 -19.23 2.44
N GLU A 76 9.24 -18.27 2.06
CA GLU A 76 7.78 -18.36 2.04
C GLU A 76 7.26 -19.46 1.11
N VAL A 77 7.80 -19.51 -0.11
CA VAL A 77 7.48 -20.52 -1.11
C VAL A 77 7.78 -21.94 -0.61
N THR A 78 8.90 -22.15 0.08
CA THR A 78 9.25 -23.50 0.61
C THR A 78 8.22 -23.99 1.63
N HIS A 79 7.56 -23.08 2.34
CA HIS A 79 6.47 -23.39 3.25
C HIS A 79 5.14 -23.56 2.52
N LEU A 80 4.89 -22.72 1.53
CA LEU A 80 3.72 -22.80 0.66
C LEU A 80 3.59 -24.20 0.02
N LEU A 81 4.69 -24.74 -0.51
CA LEU A 81 4.72 -26.05 -1.16
C LEU A 81 4.36 -27.22 -0.20
N LYS A 82 4.44 -27.01 1.11
CA LYS A 82 4.08 -28.01 2.14
C LYS A 82 2.58 -27.99 2.47
N GLU A 83 1.84 -26.95 2.08
CA GLU A 83 0.42 -26.80 2.38
C GLU A 83 -0.47 -27.65 1.47
N LYS A 84 -1.37 -28.42 2.08
CA LYS A 84 -2.35 -29.23 1.34
C LYS A 84 -3.37 -28.33 0.64
N ASN A 85 -3.73 -28.68 -0.59
CA ASN A 85 -4.75 -28.01 -1.40
C ASN A 85 -4.46 -26.53 -1.74
N VAL A 86 -3.26 -26.03 -1.48
CA VAL A 86 -2.91 -24.63 -1.75
C VAL A 86 -3.02 -24.28 -3.24
N GLN A 87 -2.85 -25.26 -4.13
CA GLN A 87 -2.99 -25.13 -5.59
C GLN A 87 -4.29 -24.42 -6.03
N LYS A 88 -5.40 -24.66 -5.34
CA LYS A 88 -6.70 -24.06 -5.69
C LYS A 88 -6.80 -22.58 -5.32
N LYS A 89 -5.90 -22.11 -4.46
CA LYS A 89 -5.85 -20.72 -3.99
C LYS A 89 -4.84 -19.87 -4.77
N ILE A 90 -3.82 -20.49 -5.36
CA ILE A 90 -2.73 -19.77 -6.01
C ILE A 90 -3.14 -19.31 -7.41
N LEU A 91 -2.90 -18.02 -7.66
CA LEU A 91 -3.10 -17.36 -8.94
C LEU A 91 -1.74 -16.78 -9.40
N PRO A 92 -0.95 -17.51 -10.19
CA PRO A 92 0.36 -17.03 -10.62
C PRO A 92 0.22 -15.97 -11.70
N VAL A 93 0.79 -14.79 -11.43
CA VAL A 93 0.96 -13.71 -12.40
C VAL A 93 2.45 -13.57 -12.69
N ILE A 94 2.84 -13.66 -13.95
CA ILE A 94 4.25 -13.58 -14.35
C ILE A 94 4.56 -12.19 -14.91
N ILE A 95 5.61 -11.55 -14.40
CA ILE A 95 6.18 -10.34 -15.03
C ILE A 95 6.77 -10.73 -16.38
N ASP A 96 6.48 -9.95 -17.42
CA ASP A 96 6.70 -10.32 -18.82
C ASP A 96 8.13 -10.72 -19.21
N ASP A 97 9.14 -10.20 -18.53
CA ASP A 97 10.55 -10.51 -18.76
C ASP A 97 11.03 -11.79 -18.06
N THR A 98 10.17 -12.41 -17.26
CA THR A 98 10.52 -13.55 -16.42
C THR A 98 10.42 -14.85 -17.21
N SER A 99 11.59 -15.40 -17.50
CA SER A 99 11.73 -16.66 -18.24
C SER A 99 11.73 -17.83 -17.27
N ILE A 100 10.73 -18.71 -17.32
CA ILE A 100 10.64 -19.92 -16.47
C ILE A 100 10.16 -21.18 -17.21
N PHE A 101 9.78 -21.05 -18.48
CA PHE A 101 9.05 -22.10 -19.19
C PHE A 101 9.97 -23.12 -19.84
N LYS A 102 11.17 -22.73 -20.28
CA LYS A 102 12.13 -23.65 -20.90
C LYS A 102 13.02 -24.28 -19.82
N PRO A 103 13.51 -25.52 -20.04
CA PRO A 103 14.46 -26.15 -19.12
C PRO A 103 15.71 -25.29 -18.85
N LEU A 104 16.23 -24.60 -19.87
CA LEU A 104 17.39 -23.71 -19.71
C LEU A 104 17.09 -22.50 -18.81
N ASP A 105 15.86 -21.98 -18.86
CA ASP A 105 15.43 -20.86 -18.02
C ASP A 105 15.41 -21.31 -16.54
N ARG A 106 14.87 -22.50 -16.27
CA ARG A 106 14.84 -23.11 -14.93
C ARG A 106 16.24 -23.36 -14.39
N ILE A 107 17.13 -23.91 -15.22
CA ILE A 107 18.53 -24.16 -14.85
C ILE A 107 19.23 -22.86 -14.41
N ALA A 108 18.86 -21.70 -14.95
CA ALA A 108 19.45 -20.42 -14.52
C ALA A 108 19.16 -20.13 -13.04
N TYR A 109 17.93 -20.37 -12.56
CA TYR A 109 17.60 -20.17 -11.14
C TYR A 109 18.19 -21.25 -10.23
N ILE A 110 18.25 -22.50 -10.70
CA ILE A 110 18.93 -23.58 -9.96
C ILE A 110 20.40 -23.21 -9.74
N LYS A 111 21.11 -22.82 -10.81
CA LYS A 111 22.51 -22.39 -10.74
C LYS A 111 22.71 -21.17 -9.85
N TYR A 112 21.80 -20.21 -9.89
CA TYR A 112 21.84 -19.04 -9.02
C TYR A 112 21.88 -19.47 -7.55
N TRP A 113 20.93 -20.29 -7.10
CA TRP A 113 20.86 -20.73 -5.71
C TRP A 113 22.00 -21.66 -5.31
N GLU A 114 22.46 -22.54 -6.20
CA GLU A 114 23.65 -23.36 -5.96
C GLU A 114 24.92 -22.51 -5.78
N GLN A 115 25.06 -21.44 -6.56
CA GLN A 115 26.19 -20.52 -6.48
C GLN A 115 26.15 -19.67 -5.20
N GLU A 116 24.99 -19.13 -4.83
CA GLU A 116 24.80 -18.39 -3.57
C GLU A 116 25.13 -19.25 -2.37
N LYS A 117 24.63 -20.50 -2.35
CA LYS A 117 24.97 -21.50 -1.33
C LYS A 117 26.47 -21.71 -1.25
N LYS A 118 27.12 -22.00 -2.39
CA LYS A 118 28.57 -22.28 -2.43
C LYS A 118 29.39 -21.09 -1.94
N ASN A 119 29.01 -19.87 -2.31
CA ASN A 119 29.69 -18.64 -1.90
C ASN A 119 29.62 -18.47 -0.37
N LEU A 120 28.42 -18.51 0.20
CA LEU A 120 28.24 -18.31 1.63
C LEU A 120 28.90 -19.42 2.46
N GLN A 121 28.73 -20.69 2.06
CA GLN A 121 29.41 -21.82 2.68
C GLN A 121 30.93 -21.67 2.67
N GLY A 122 31.49 -21.25 1.53
CA GLY A 122 32.93 -21.05 1.39
C GLY A 122 33.50 -19.98 2.31
N GLN A 123 32.73 -18.92 2.58
CA GLN A 123 33.13 -17.86 3.52
C GLN A 123 32.98 -18.30 4.98
N LEU A 124 31.91 -19.03 5.31
CA LEU A 124 31.62 -19.49 6.67
C LEU A 124 32.62 -20.51 7.22
N ILE A 125 33.30 -21.28 6.36
CA ILE A 125 34.37 -22.21 6.78
C ILE A 125 35.50 -21.48 7.56
N LYS A 126 35.68 -20.18 7.32
CA LYS A 126 36.75 -19.38 7.94
C LYS A 126 36.31 -18.69 9.25
N ILE A 127 35.08 -18.90 9.70
CA ILE A 127 34.47 -18.20 10.82
C ILE A 127 33.99 -19.23 11.85
N ASP A 128 34.27 -18.97 13.13
CA ASP A 128 33.72 -19.78 14.22
C ASP A 128 32.17 -19.74 14.18
N PRO A 129 31.47 -20.89 14.14
CA PRO A 129 30.01 -20.95 14.10
C PRO A 129 29.28 -20.15 15.17
N LEU A 130 29.86 -20.04 16.38
CA LEU A 130 29.26 -19.30 17.48
C LEU A 130 29.22 -17.78 17.23
N ASN A 131 30.12 -17.28 16.39
CA ASN A 131 30.21 -15.86 16.05
C ASN A 131 29.32 -15.46 14.86
N ALA A 132 28.69 -16.41 14.19
CA ALA A 132 27.93 -16.17 12.95
C ALA A 132 26.57 -16.91 12.93
N LEU A 133 25.95 -17.12 14.09
CA LEU A 133 24.72 -17.90 14.24
C LEU A 133 23.61 -17.50 13.25
N ASP A 134 23.37 -16.19 13.08
CA ASP A 134 22.35 -15.69 12.15
C ASP A 134 22.70 -15.97 10.69
N VAL A 135 23.99 -15.86 10.33
CA VAL A 135 24.47 -16.16 8.96
C VAL A 135 24.36 -17.67 8.65
N TYR A 136 24.56 -18.53 9.65
CA TYR A 136 24.30 -19.97 9.51
C TYR A 136 22.79 -20.27 9.35
N ALA A 137 21.91 -19.45 9.95
CA ALA A 137 20.48 -19.55 9.71
C ALA A 137 20.14 -19.18 8.25
N ASP A 138 20.72 -18.10 7.72
CA ASP A 138 20.56 -17.70 6.32
C ASP A 138 21.06 -18.79 5.36
N LEU A 139 22.21 -19.42 5.67
CA LEU A 139 22.72 -20.54 4.88
C LEU A 139 21.73 -21.71 4.81
N LYS A 140 21.04 -22.01 5.91
CA LYS A 140 20.00 -23.04 5.93
C LYS A 140 18.86 -22.69 4.97
N LEU A 141 18.41 -21.43 4.98
CA LEU A 141 17.36 -20.94 4.08
C LEU A 141 17.78 -21.01 2.61
N ILE A 142 19.01 -20.59 2.30
CA ILE A 142 19.59 -20.68 0.95
C ILE A 142 19.64 -22.14 0.49
N ASN A 143 20.00 -23.07 1.38
CA ASN A 143 20.01 -24.50 1.05
C ASN A 143 18.58 -25.02 0.77
N GLU A 144 17.59 -24.61 1.55
CA GLU A 144 16.18 -24.96 1.32
C GLU A 144 15.66 -24.38 -0.02
N ALA A 145 15.99 -23.12 -0.33
CA ALA A 145 15.67 -22.49 -1.61
C ALA A 145 16.29 -23.24 -2.80
N SER A 146 17.59 -23.57 -2.70
CA SER A 146 18.32 -24.35 -3.71
C SER A 146 17.68 -25.71 -4.00
N GLN A 147 17.17 -26.39 -2.97
CA GLN A 147 16.52 -27.70 -3.11
C GLN A 147 15.07 -27.63 -3.62
N SER A 148 14.41 -26.48 -3.53
CA SER A 148 12.97 -26.34 -3.78
C SER A 148 12.64 -25.51 -5.02
N ILE A 149 13.56 -24.68 -5.53
CA ILE A 149 13.30 -23.76 -6.64
C ILE A 149 12.75 -24.46 -7.88
N ASP A 150 13.31 -25.60 -8.26
CA ASP A 150 12.85 -26.34 -9.45
C ASP A 150 11.45 -26.94 -9.26
N ASN A 151 11.17 -27.45 -8.07
CA ASN A 151 9.85 -27.95 -7.69
C ASN A 151 8.83 -26.82 -7.69
N PHE A 152 9.20 -25.64 -7.18
CA PHE A 152 8.33 -24.47 -7.20
C PHE A 152 8.01 -24.01 -8.62
N ILE A 153 9.02 -23.87 -9.49
CA ILE A 153 8.81 -23.46 -10.88
C ILE A 153 7.94 -24.49 -11.61
N THR A 154 8.15 -25.79 -11.37
CA THR A 154 7.29 -26.85 -11.91
C THR A 154 5.85 -26.73 -11.41
N PHE A 155 5.70 -26.44 -10.11
CA PHE A 155 4.40 -26.26 -9.48
C PHE A 155 3.63 -25.08 -10.11
N ILE A 156 4.23 -23.91 -10.26
CA ILE A 156 3.55 -22.74 -10.85
C ILE A 156 3.30 -22.92 -12.36
N THR A 157 4.22 -23.56 -13.09
CA THR A 157 4.02 -23.80 -14.54
C THR A 157 2.99 -24.88 -14.84
N SER A 158 2.58 -25.68 -13.84
CA SER A 158 1.43 -26.59 -13.95
C SER A 158 0.06 -25.89 -13.81
N MET A 159 0.04 -24.60 -13.48
CA MET A 159 -1.17 -23.81 -13.27
C MET A 159 -1.53 -22.92 -14.46
N LEU A 160 -2.74 -22.36 -14.45
CA LEU A 160 -3.11 -21.28 -15.37
C LEU A 160 -2.32 -20.01 -14.99
N ILE A 161 -1.33 -19.69 -15.82
CA ILE A 161 -0.52 -18.48 -15.69
C ILE A 161 -1.16 -17.35 -16.50
N VAL A 162 -1.13 -16.14 -15.93
CA VAL A 162 -1.47 -14.90 -16.63
C VAL A 162 -0.24 -14.00 -16.66
N LYS A 163 0.04 -13.36 -17.80
CA LYS A 163 1.11 -12.36 -17.85
C LYS A 163 0.64 -11.04 -17.23
N TYR A 164 1.55 -10.31 -16.59
CA TYR A 164 1.26 -8.99 -16.04
C TYR A 164 0.71 -8.04 -17.11
N SER A 165 1.36 -7.98 -18.28
CA SER A 165 0.92 -7.14 -19.41
C SER A 165 -0.49 -7.44 -19.91
N GLU A 166 -1.04 -8.64 -19.66
CA GLU A 166 -2.37 -9.04 -20.08
C GLU A 166 -3.45 -8.62 -19.07
N LEU A 167 -3.09 -8.31 -17.82
CA LEU A 167 -4.06 -8.03 -16.76
C LEU A 167 -4.95 -6.84 -17.08
N ARG A 168 -4.38 -5.66 -17.34
CA ARG A 168 -5.17 -4.45 -17.61
C ARG A 168 -5.90 -4.50 -18.96
N PRO A 169 -5.27 -4.92 -20.07
CA PRO A 169 -5.98 -5.07 -21.35
C PRO A 169 -7.19 -5.99 -21.28
N THR A 170 -7.16 -7.00 -20.41
CA THR A 170 -8.27 -7.93 -20.20
C THR A 170 -9.16 -7.56 -19.02
N ASN A 171 -8.97 -6.38 -18.41
CA ASN A 171 -9.65 -5.92 -17.20
C ASN A 171 -9.67 -6.98 -16.08
N TYR A 172 -8.56 -7.70 -15.92
CA TYR A 172 -8.37 -8.77 -14.93
C TYR A 172 -9.34 -9.95 -15.08
N SER A 173 -10.01 -10.08 -16.23
CA SER A 173 -11.05 -11.11 -16.45
C SER A 173 -10.54 -12.54 -16.18
N HIS A 174 -9.28 -12.84 -16.52
CA HIS A 174 -8.67 -14.13 -16.24
C HIS A 174 -8.55 -14.40 -14.73
N LEU A 175 -8.09 -13.43 -13.95
CA LEU A 175 -7.98 -13.57 -12.49
C LEU A 175 -9.36 -13.67 -11.84
N LEU A 176 -10.32 -12.83 -12.25
CA LEU A 176 -11.67 -12.85 -11.70
C LEU A 176 -12.37 -14.20 -11.94
N LYS A 177 -12.22 -14.77 -13.15
CA LYS A 177 -12.74 -16.12 -13.45
C LYS A 177 -12.04 -17.20 -12.62
N ALA A 178 -10.72 -17.10 -12.45
CA ALA A 178 -9.96 -18.03 -11.61
C ALA A 178 -10.36 -17.94 -10.12
N MET A 179 -10.88 -16.78 -9.68
CA MET A 179 -11.49 -16.58 -8.36
C MET A 179 -12.93 -17.13 -8.26
N GLY A 180 -13.42 -17.85 -9.26
CA GLY A 180 -14.75 -18.45 -9.27
C GLY A 180 -15.89 -17.45 -9.50
N ILE A 181 -15.60 -16.25 -10.01
CA ILE A 181 -16.62 -15.27 -10.39
C ILE A 181 -17.11 -15.65 -11.79
N GLU A 182 -18.33 -16.21 -11.89
CA GLU A 182 -18.87 -16.74 -13.15
C GLU A 182 -19.21 -15.63 -14.16
N ASP A 183 -19.95 -14.60 -13.73
CA ASP A 183 -20.19 -13.39 -14.53
C ASP A 183 -19.23 -12.28 -14.10
N VAL A 184 -18.11 -12.16 -14.80
CA VAL A 184 -17.12 -11.11 -14.53
C VAL A 184 -17.45 -9.80 -15.22
N LYS A 185 -18.44 -9.76 -16.12
CA LYS A 185 -18.59 -8.63 -17.05
C LYS A 185 -18.94 -7.33 -16.33
N TYR A 186 -19.78 -7.42 -15.32
CA TYR A 186 -20.15 -6.28 -14.49
C TYR A 186 -18.96 -5.70 -13.69
N LEU A 187 -17.91 -6.49 -13.42
CA LEU A 187 -16.68 -6.04 -12.76
C LEU A 187 -15.66 -5.52 -13.78
N THR A 188 -15.49 -6.24 -14.89
CA THR A 188 -14.54 -5.84 -15.94
C THR A 188 -14.92 -4.51 -16.57
N ASP A 189 -16.22 -4.26 -16.78
CA ASP A 189 -16.71 -2.99 -17.33
C ASP A 189 -16.48 -1.83 -16.33
N LEU A 190 -16.61 -2.08 -15.01
CA LEU A 190 -16.25 -1.08 -13.98
C LEU A 190 -14.75 -0.85 -13.90
N ILE A 191 -13.90 -1.88 -14.03
CA ILE A 191 -12.45 -1.70 -14.12
C ILE A 191 -12.10 -0.83 -15.33
N ALA A 192 -12.72 -1.07 -16.49
CA ALA A 192 -12.48 -0.26 -17.68
C ALA A 192 -12.84 1.23 -17.47
N VAL A 193 -13.95 1.51 -16.76
CA VAL A 193 -14.30 2.87 -16.34
C VAL A 193 -13.17 3.45 -15.48
N VAL A 194 -12.78 2.73 -14.43
CA VAL A 194 -11.75 3.16 -13.48
C VAL A 194 -10.41 3.47 -14.16
N GLN A 195 -9.99 2.64 -15.12
CA GLN A 195 -8.74 2.84 -15.84
C GLN A 195 -8.78 4.01 -16.84
N THR A 196 -9.96 4.46 -17.22
CA THR A 196 -10.13 5.59 -18.14
C THR A 196 -9.71 6.90 -17.47
N LYS A 197 -8.73 7.62 -18.01
CA LYS A 197 -8.22 8.86 -17.39
C LYS A 197 -9.16 10.07 -17.54
N SER A 198 -9.85 10.21 -18.67
CA SER A 198 -10.77 11.33 -18.93
C SER A 198 -12.02 11.20 -18.06
N VAL A 199 -12.34 12.26 -17.32
CA VAL A 199 -13.53 12.32 -16.45
C VAL A 199 -14.80 12.26 -17.28
N GLU A 200 -14.84 12.95 -18.42
CA GLU A 200 -15.97 12.97 -19.35
C GLU A 200 -16.25 11.57 -19.89
N LYS A 201 -15.19 10.86 -20.31
CA LYS A 201 -15.33 9.48 -20.81
C LYS A 201 -15.75 8.52 -19.69
N ARG A 202 -15.28 8.71 -18.45
CA ARG A 202 -15.77 7.94 -17.29
C ARG A 202 -17.26 8.11 -17.09
N GLU A 203 -17.77 9.33 -17.18
CA GLU A 203 -19.21 9.60 -17.01
C GLU A 203 -20.04 8.86 -18.06
N LEU A 204 -19.63 8.92 -19.34
CA LEU A 204 -20.30 8.22 -20.44
C LEU A 204 -20.29 6.70 -20.25
N LEU A 205 -19.14 6.13 -19.89
CA LEU A 205 -19.01 4.68 -19.65
C LEU A 205 -19.86 4.23 -18.46
N LEU A 206 -19.98 5.06 -17.41
CA LEU A 206 -20.86 4.78 -16.28
C LEU A 206 -22.34 4.86 -16.67
N ASP A 207 -22.73 5.79 -17.54
CA ASP A 207 -24.11 5.87 -18.02
C ASP A 207 -24.45 4.66 -18.90
N GLU A 208 -23.52 4.22 -19.75
CA GLU A 208 -23.64 2.98 -20.52
C GLU A 208 -23.72 1.75 -19.60
N TYR A 209 -22.92 1.70 -18.54
CA TYR A 209 -22.89 0.59 -17.58
C TYR A 209 -24.27 0.27 -17.00
N ILE A 210 -25.02 1.28 -16.55
CA ILE A 210 -26.32 1.08 -15.90
C ILE A 210 -27.37 0.53 -16.86
N THR A 211 -27.20 0.73 -18.17
CA THR A 211 -28.09 0.14 -19.18
C THR A 211 -27.91 -1.37 -19.31
N LYS A 212 -26.74 -1.89 -18.91
CA LYS A 212 -26.37 -3.30 -19.01
C LYS A 212 -26.48 -4.04 -17.67
N PHE A 213 -26.17 -3.36 -16.57
CA PHE A 213 -26.08 -3.97 -15.24
C PHE A 213 -26.80 -3.11 -14.19
N PRO A 214 -27.45 -3.74 -13.19
CA PRO A 214 -28.03 -3.00 -12.09
C PRO A 214 -26.92 -2.26 -11.29
N PRO A 215 -27.17 -1.04 -10.80
CA PRO A 215 -26.21 -0.30 -10.02
C PRO A 215 -25.90 -1.04 -8.71
N ASN A 216 -24.62 -1.21 -8.42
CA ASN A 216 -24.11 -1.82 -7.20
C ASN A 216 -23.29 -0.79 -6.39
N THR A 217 -22.76 -1.21 -5.23
CA THR A 217 -21.98 -0.30 -4.38
C THR A 217 -20.74 0.25 -5.10
N PHE A 218 -20.07 -0.55 -5.95
CA PHE A 218 -18.88 -0.13 -6.71
C PHE A 218 -19.23 0.88 -7.79
N TYR A 219 -20.32 0.66 -8.53
CA TYR A 219 -20.85 1.64 -9.49
C TYR A 219 -21.07 3.00 -8.82
N HIS A 220 -21.77 3.03 -7.69
CA HIS A 220 -22.04 4.28 -6.99
C HIS A 220 -20.76 4.91 -6.43
N THR A 221 -19.80 4.15 -5.91
CA THR A 221 -18.49 4.69 -5.52
C THR A 221 -17.75 5.27 -6.72
N SER A 222 -17.67 4.58 -7.85
CA SER A 222 -17.01 5.06 -9.07
C SER A 222 -17.69 6.29 -9.66
N LYS A 223 -19.02 6.35 -9.67
CA LYS A 223 -19.78 7.54 -10.09
C LYS A 223 -19.55 8.69 -9.12
N ALA A 224 -19.51 8.44 -7.82
CA ALA A 224 -19.24 9.47 -6.83
C ALA A 224 -17.83 10.08 -7.00
N VAL A 225 -16.79 9.25 -7.15
CA VAL A 225 -15.42 9.69 -7.41
C VAL A 225 -15.35 10.49 -8.72
N THR A 226 -15.98 10.00 -9.78
CA THR A 226 -16.03 10.70 -11.08
C THR A 226 -16.72 12.05 -10.97
N CYS A 227 -17.86 12.13 -10.28
CA CYS A 227 -18.55 13.39 -10.02
C CYS A 227 -17.71 14.35 -9.16
N THR A 228 -16.96 13.86 -8.17
CA THR A 228 -16.03 14.69 -7.40
C THR A 228 -14.95 15.29 -8.30
N MET A 229 -14.35 14.49 -9.19
CA MET A 229 -13.35 14.97 -10.16
C MET A 229 -13.95 15.99 -11.14
N ALA A 230 -15.23 15.82 -11.51
CA ALA A 230 -15.97 16.75 -12.36
C ALA A 230 -16.48 18.01 -11.63
N GLY A 231 -16.24 18.16 -10.32
CA GLY A 231 -16.79 19.25 -9.51
C GLY A 231 -18.30 19.17 -9.23
N LYS A 232 -18.96 18.06 -9.60
CA LYS A 232 -20.40 17.81 -9.39
C LYS A 232 -20.66 17.27 -7.97
N PHE A 233 -20.30 18.06 -6.97
CA PHE A 233 -20.21 17.61 -5.57
C PHE A 233 -21.53 17.11 -4.97
N GLU A 234 -22.67 17.71 -5.32
CA GLU A 234 -23.98 17.23 -4.86
C GLU A 234 -24.31 15.84 -5.41
N GLN A 235 -24.01 15.58 -6.68
CA GLN A 235 -24.17 14.25 -7.28
C GLN A 235 -23.20 13.25 -6.66
N ALA A 236 -21.97 13.68 -6.36
CA ALA A 236 -20.99 12.84 -5.67
C ALA A 236 -21.51 12.42 -4.27
N LYS A 237 -22.03 13.37 -3.49
CA LYS A 237 -22.63 13.12 -2.18
C LYS A 237 -23.76 12.09 -2.26
N LEU A 238 -24.70 12.26 -3.20
CA LEU A 238 -25.81 11.34 -3.38
C LEU A 238 -25.32 9.93 -3.72
N ASN A 239 -24.34 9.80 -4.62
CA ASN A 239 -23.80 8.51 -5.00
C ASN A 239 -23.04 7.84 -3.84
N TYR A 240 -22.23 8.56 -3.06
CA TYR A 240 -21.62 7.99 -1.85
C TYR A 240 -22.67 7.48 -0.86
N LEU A 241 -23.76 8.24 -0.64
CA LEU A 241 -24.85 7.80 0.23
C LEU A 241 -25.55 6.54 -0.31
N GLN A 242 -25.74 6.40 -1.62
CA GLN A 242 -26.27 5.16 -2.21
C GLN A 242 -25.29 3.99 -2.06
N ALA A 243 -23.99 4.21 -2.27
CA ALA A 243 -22.97 3.17 -2.06
C ALA A 243 -23.00 2.63 -0.62
N ILE A 244 -23.10 3.53 0.36
CA ILE A 244 -23.19 3.20 1.80
C ILE A 244 -24.54 2.55 2.14
N LYS A 245 -25.64 2.95 1.49
CA LYS A 245 -26.96 2.33 1.67
C LYS A 245 -26.96 0.88 1.18
N LEU A 246 -26.32 0.62 0.04
CA LEU A 246 -26.18 -0.74 -0.50
C LEU A 246 -25.23 -1.60 0.32
N LYS A 247 -24.15 -0.99 0.84
CA LYS A 247 -23.13 -1.66 1.63
C LYS A 247 -22.64 -0.74 2.74
N SER A 248 -23.18 -0.92 3.96
CA SER A 248 -22.91 -0.03 5.10
C SER A 248 -21.46 -0.08 5.59
N ASP A 249 -20.74 -1.15 5.26
CA ASP A 249 -19.31 -1.37 5.51
C ASP A 249 -18.41 -0.90 4.33
N ASN A 250 -18.91 -0.06 3.42
CA ASN A 250 -18.08 0.57 2.40
C ASN A 250 -17.26 1.73 3.02
N TYR A 251 -16.14 1.38 3.66
CA TYR A 251 -15.27 2.33 4.36
C TYR A 251 -14.63 3.36 3.43
N GLU A 252 -14.43 3.05 2.15
CA GLU A 252 -13.91 4.01 1.16
C GLU A 252 -14.93 5.10 0.84
N ALA A 253 -16.18 4.70 0.57
CA ALA A 253 -17.27 5.64 0.37
C ALA A 253 -17.49 6.52 1.61
N LEU A 254 -17.38 5.94 2.81
CA LEU A 254 -17.44 6.69 4.06
C LEU A 254 -16.29 7.71 4.17
N ASN A 255 -15.04 7.28 3.96
CA ASN A 255 -13.88 8.18 4.01
C ASN A 255 -14.01 9.32 2.99
N ASN A 256 -14.34 9.01 1.73
CA ASN A 256 -14.41 10.00 0.66
C ASN A 256 -15.60 10.96 0.84
N LEU A 257 -16.73 10.46 1.34
CA LEU A 257 -17.85 11.30 1.76
C LEU A 257 -17.46 12.23 2.92
N GLY A 258 -16.67 11.73 3.87
CA GLY A 258 -16.13 12.52 4.97
C GLY A 258 -15.23 13.66 4.47
N MET A 259 -14.35 13.38 3.52
CA MET A 259 -13.53 14.41 2.86
C MET A 259 -14.42 15.44 2.15
N LEU A 260 -15.43 15.00 1.41
CA LEU A 260 -16.35 15.90 0.72
C LEU A 260 -17.12 16.81 1.70
N TYR A 261 -17.56 16.26 2.84
CA TYR A 261 -18.17 17.06 3.90
C TYR A 261 -17.20 18.09 4.48
N LYS A 262 -15.94 17.73 4.70
CA LYS A 262 -14.92 18.63 5.25
C LYS A 262 -14.55 19.74 4.27
N ASP A 263 -14.16 19.36 3.06
CA ASP A 263 -13.47 20.25 2.11
C ASP A 263 -14.43 21.06 1.24
N VAL A 264 -15.64 20.55 0.97
CA VAL A 264 -16.61 21.22 0.07
C VAL A 264 -17.80 21.77 0.83
N PHE A 265 -18.43 20.94 1.67
CA PHE A 265 -19.65 21.34 2.37
C PHE A 265 -19.40 22.02 3.71
N ASN A 266 -18.13 22.14 4.13
CA ASN A 266 -17.71 22.70 5.41
C ASN A 266 -18.51 22.16 6.61
N ASN A 267 -18.91 20.89 6.54
CA ASN A 267 -19.70 20.21 7.56
C ASN A 267 -18.81 19.26 8.35
N VAL A 268 -18.06 19.84 9.28
CA VAL A 268 -17.06 19.15 10.12
C VAL A 268 -17.70 18.03 10.94
N ALA A 269 -18.92 18.22 11.46
CA ALA A 269 -19.61 17.21 12.25
C ALA A 269 -19.90 15.93 11.44
N LYS A 270 -20.43 16.09 10.21
CA LYS A 270 -20.67 14.95 9.32
C LYS A 270 -19.38 14.33 8.81
N ALA A 271 -18.34 15.13 8.57
CA ALA A 271 -17.02 14.62 8.22
C ALA A 271 -16.47 13.69 9.30
N GLN A 272 -16.54 14.12 10.57
CA GLN A 272 -16.12 13.33 11.72
C GLN A 272 -16.89 12.01 11.81
N GLU A 273 -18.22 12.05 11.72
CA GLU A 273 -19.07 10.85 11.77
C GLU A 273 -18.67 9.85 10.67
N CYS A 274 -18.41 10.34 9.45
CA CYS A 274 -17.99 9.51 8.33
C CYS A 274 -16.63 8.84 8.59
N PHE A 275 -15.63 9.59 9.07
CA PHE A 275 -14.32 9.02 9.39
C PHE A 275 -14.39 8.02 10.55
N GLU A 276 -15.15 8.32 11.61
CA GLU A 276 -15.36 7.42 12.74
C GLU A 276 -16.06 6.12 12.32
N LYS A 277 -17.07 6.20 11.45
CA LYS A 277 -17.72 5.02 10.84
C LYS A 277 -16.74 4.22 9.97
N ALA A 278 -15.94 4.89 9.14
CA ALA A 278 -14.94 4.22 8.31
C ALA A 278 -13.92 3.44 9.18
N ILE A 279 -13.42 4.05 10.26
CA ILE A 279 -12.50 3.42 11.21
C ILE A 279 -13.16 2.30 12.00
N LYS A 280 -14.45 2.40 12.31
CA LYS A 280 -15.20 1.32 12.98
C LYS A 280 -15.30 0.08 12.09
N VAL A 281 -15.47 0.29 10.79
CA VAL A 281 -15.55 -0.77 9.79
C VAL A 281 -14.17 -1.37 9.49
N GLU A 282 -13.17 -0.52 9.24
CA GLU A 282 -11.78 -0.91 8.99
C GLU A 282 -10.85 -0.22 10.01
N PRO A 283 -10.56 -0.86 11.16
CA PRO A 283 -9.76 -0.27 12.23
C PRO A 283 -8.33 0.08 11.83
N LYS A 284 -7.77 -0.50 10.77
CA LYS A 284 -6.42 -0.19 10.28
C LYS A 284 -6.43 0.74 9.05
N LEU A 285 -7.55 1.42 8.77
CA LEU A 285 -7.64 2.38 7.67
C LEU A 285 -6.84 3.65 7.97
N THR A 286 -5.55 3.65 7.61
CA THR A 286 -4.62 4.76 7.85
C THR A 286 -5.15 6.10 7.36
N ILE A 287 -5.70 6.16 6.14
CA ILE A 287 -6.17 7.43 5.56
C ILE A 287 -7.34 8.05 6.36
N ALA A 288 -8.29 7.24 6.84
CA ALA A 288 -9.40 7.74 7.65
C ALA A 288 -8.93 8.19 9.04
N ARG A 289 -7.96 7.49 9.64
CA ARG A 289 -7.34 7.91 10.90
C ARG A 289 -6.57 9.22 10.76
N LEU A 290 -5.77 9.38 9.70
CA LEU A 290 -5.09 10.64 9.37
C LEU A 290 -6.11 11.77 9.19
N ASN A 291 -7.16 11.54 8.39
CA ASN A 291 -8.22 12.52 8.15
C ASN A 291 -8.93 12.94 9.44
N LEU A 292 -9.29 11.98 10.31
CA LEU A 292 -9.89 12.26 11.61
C LEU A 292 -8.94 13.02 12.53
N ALA A 293 -7.65 12.65 12.55
CA ALA A 293 -6.64 13.31 13.38
C ALA A 293 -6.45 14.78 12.99
N VAL A 294 -6.34 15.05 11.69
CA VAL A 294 -6.24 16.41 11.13
C VAL A 294 -7.51 17.20 11.42
N LEU A 295 -8.69 16.59 11.27
CA LEU A 295 -9.96 17.22 11.61
C LEU A 295 -10.01 17.63 13.09
N ARG A 296 -9.62 16.72 13.99
CA ARG A 296 -9.56 16.93 15.45
C ARG A 296 -8.59 18.04 15.85
N SER A 297 -7.39 18.06 15.27
CA SER A 297 -6.40 19.09 15.59
C SER A 297 -6.80 20.47 15.05
N GLN A 298 -7.25 20.55 13.79
CA GLN A 298 -7.48 21.84 13.13
C GLN A 298 -8.79 22.51 13.58
N TYR A 299 -9.89 21.75 13.62
CA TYR A 299 -11.24 22.29 13.84
C TYR A 299 -11.70 22.20 15.29
N PHE A 300 -11.34 21.13 16.01
CA PHE A 300 -11.76 20.93 17.40
C PHE A 300 -10.70 21.33 18.42
N LYS A 301 -9.47 21.66 17.97
CA LYS A 301 -8.30 21.91 18.83
C LYS A 301 -8.01 20.77 19.82
N ASP A 302 -8.47 19.56 19.49
CA ASP A 302 -8.27 18.36 20.30
C ASP A 302 -6.99 17.64 19.87
N LEU A 303 -5.86 18.21 20.28
CA LEU A 303 -4.54 17.69 19.97
C LEU A 303 -4.31 16.29 20.57
N LYS A 304 -4.94 15.99 21.72
CA LYS A 304 -4.82 14.68 22.39
C LYS A 304 -5.48 13.59 21.56
N SER A 305 -6.71 13.81 21.08
CA SER A 305 -7.37 12.87 20.17
C SER A 305 -6.60 12.73 18.86
N ALA A 306 -6.03 13.81 18.31
CA ALA A 306 -5.24 13.73 17.09
C ALA A 306 -4.00 12.84 17.29
N LYS A 307 -3.24 13.07 18.37
CA LYS A 307 -2.08 12.25 18.75
C LYS A 307 -2.45 10.77 18.86
N PHE A 308 -3.54 10.45 19.55
CA PHE A 308 -4.00 9.07 19.70
C PHE A 308 -4.20 8.38 18.34
N GLN A 309 -4.76 9.06 17.34
CA GLN A 309 -4.93 8.48 16.01
C GLN A 309 -3.59 8.24 15.32
N TYR A 310 -2.62 9.16 15.43
CA TYR A 310 -1.28 8.96 14.86
C TYR A 310 -0.52 7.81 15.54
N GLU A 311 -0.56 7.71 16.86
CA GLU A 311 0.04 6.59 17.59
C GLU A 311 -0.63 5.25 17.25
N ARG A 312 -1.95 5.26 17.02
CA ARG A 312 -2.66 4.06 16.53
C ARG A 312 -2.19 3.63 15.16
N ILE A 313 -1.95 4.57 14.23
CA ILE A 313 -1.36 4.25 12.93
C ILE A 313 0.01 3.57 13.14
N LEU A 314 0.90 4.20 13.90
CA LEU A 314 2.25 3.67 14.14
C LEU A 314 2.28 2.33 14.88
N SER A 315 1.21 1.97 15.61
CA SER A 315 1.11 0.65 16.26
C SER A 315 0.93 -0.52 15.28
N TYR A 316 0.43 -0.27 14.07
CA TYR A 316 0.26 -1.30 13.03
C TYR A 316 1.04 -1.01 11.75
N ASP A 317 1.50 0.22 11.56
CA ASP A 317 2.38 0.66 10.49
C ASP A 317 3.45 1.62 11.06
N PRO A 318 4.52 1.07 11.65
CA PRO A 318 5.57 1.86 12.30
C PRO A 318 6.37 2.77 11.35
N LYS A 319 6.18 2.63 10.03
CA LYS A 319 6.93 3.35 9.01
C LYS A 319 6.10 4.40 8.28
N GLU A 320 4.83 4.60 8.63
CA GLU A 320 3.96 5.58 7.98
C GLU A 320 4.49 7.02 8.14
N PRO A 321 5.04 7.64 7.08
CA PRO A 321 5.72 8.93 7.18
C PRO A 321 4.76 10.08 7.56
N ARG A 322 3.49 10.01 7.15
CA ARG A 322 2.50 11.05 7.46
C ARG A 322 2.15 11.07 8.94
N ALA A 323 2.11 9.91 9.61
CA ALA A 323 1.86 9.82 11.04
C ALA A 323 3.06 10.37 11.83
N HIS A 324 4.28 10.04 11.42
CA HIS A 324 5.50 10.62 11.97
C HIS A 324 5.54 12.15 11.82
N ASN A 325 5.36 12.69 10.61
CA ASN A 325 5.35 14.13 10.38
C ASN A 325 4.32 14.86 11.25
N ASN A 326 3.10 14.31 11.38
CA ASN A 326 2.07 14.93 12.19
C ASN A 326 2.29 14.81 13.70
N LEU A 327 2.96 13.75 14.19
CA LEU A 327 3.43 13.69 15.57
C LEU A 327 4.55 14.72 15.81
N GLY A 328 5.44 14.94 14.83
CA GLY A 328 6.42 16.01 14.87
C GLY A 328 5.76 17.38 15.05
N ASN A 329 4.73 17.67 14.25
CA ASN A 329 3.91 18.89 14.39
C ASN A 329 3.21 18.95 15.76
N TYR A 330 2.62 17.85 16.24
CA TYR A 330 2.01 17.80 17.57
C TYR A 330 3.01 18.21 18.66
N TYR A 331 4.20 17.60 18.69
CA TYR A 331 5.22 17.88 19.71
C TYR A 331 5.79 19.29 19.61
N ARG A 332 5.89 19.84 18.39
CA ARG A 332 6.23 21.26 18.16
C ARG A 332 5.15 22.20 18.68
N ASP A 333 3.87 21.86 18.54
CA ASP A 333 2.78 22.80 18.83
C ASP A 333 2.38 22.81 20.33
N ILE A 334 2.69 21.76 21.09
CA ILE A 334 2.45 21.70 22.54
C ILE A 334 3.58 22.30 23.40
N VAL A 335 4.52 23.02 22.77
CA VAL A 335 5.81 23.40 23.38
C VAL A 335 5.65 24.15 24.70
N GLY A 336 6.24 23.54 25.74
CA GLY A 336 6.60 24.16 27.01
C GLY A 336 7.83 23.55 27.69
N LYS A 337 8.48 22.51 27.11
CA LYS A 337 9.63 21.78 27.70
C LYS A 337 10.60 21.23 26.64
N THR A 338 11.88 21.08 27.02
CA THR A 338 12.97 20.55 26.17
C THR A 338 12.72 19.13 25.66
N GLU A 339 12.10 18.26 26.46
CA GLU A 339 11.81 16.86 26.09
C GLU A 339 10.87 16.73 24.87
N ASP A 340 10.00 17.72 24.64
CA ASP A 340 9.08 17.70 23.50
C ASP A 340 9.79 18.10 22.19
N HIS A 341 10.89 18.87 22.27
CA HIS A 341 11.70 19.21 21.09
C HIS A 341 12.43 17.99 20.53
N GLU A 342 13.00 17.16 21.41
CA GLU A 342 13.69 15.93 20.99
C GLU A 342 12.71 14.96 20.31
N LYS A 343 11.48 14.85 20.84
CA LYS A 343 10.42 14.03 20.23
C LYS A 343 9.98 14.59 18.88
N ALA A 344 9.82 15.91 18.76
CA ALA A 344 9.48 16.53 17.49
C ALA A 344 10.56 16.24 16.42
N GLU A 345 11.84 16.46 16.76
CA GLU A 345 12.96 16.17 15.86
C GLU A 345 13.05 14.69 15.48
N PHE A 346 12.89 13.78 16.45
CA PHE A 346 12.85 12.34 16.19
C PHE A 346 11.79 11.98 15.14
N HIS A 347 10.56 12.46 15.33
CA HIS A 347 9.46 12.14 14.43
C HIS A 347 9.63 12.76 13.05
N PHE A 348 10.13 13.99 12.95
CA PHE A 348 10.43 14.60 11.66
C PHE A 348 11.53 13.85 10.89
N LYS A 349 12.62 13.45 11.58
CA LYS A 349 13.68 12.64 10.97
C LYS A 349 13.15 11.31 10.46
N LYS A 350 12.30 10.62 11.24
CA LYS A 350 11.68 9.36 10.81
C LYS A 350 10.77 9.53 9.60
N ALA A 351 9.99 10.61 9.52
CA ALA A 351 9.17 10.87 8.34
C ALA A 351 10.01 10.98 7.05
N ILE A 352 11.15 11.67 7.11
CA ILE A 352 12.08 11.83 5.98
C ILE A 352 12.88 10.55 5.71
N GLU A 353 13.23 9.79 6.75
CA GLU A 353 13.90 8.49 6.60
C GLU A 353 13.02 7.50 5.85
N PHE A 354 11.73 7.45 6.17
CA PHE A 354 10.77 6.52 5.55
C PHE A 354 10.23 7.01 4.21
N ASP A 355 10.18 8.31 3.99
CA ASP A 355 9.88 8.91 2.68
C ASP A 355 10.78 10.13 2.42
N PRO A 356 11.95 9.91 1.77
CA PRO A 356 12.89 10.97 1.43
C PRO A 356 12.36 12.02 0.46
N ASP A 357 11.25 11.73 -0.24
CA ASP A 357 10.60 12.64 -1.17
C ASP A 357 9.37 13.33 -0.55
N TYR A 358 9.10 13.11 0.74
CA TYR A 358 7.97 13.74 1.43
C TYR A 358 8.20 15.23 1.67
N LEU A 359 7.73 16.04 0.73
CA LEU A 359 7.90 17.49 0.68
C LEU A 359 7.41 18.18 1.97
N GLU A 360 6.22 17.85 2.47
CA GLU A 360 5.66 18.48 3.67
C GLU A 360 6.48 18.16 4.92
N ALA A 361 7.11 16.97 5.02
CA ALA A 361 7.99 16.65 6.14
C ALA A 361 9.26 17.50 6.14
N HIS A 362 9.85 17.74 4.96
CA HIS A 362 10.98 18.66 4.81
C HIS A 362 10.62 20.08 5.24
N MET A 363 9.46 20.59 4.79
CA MET A 363 8.99 21.93 5.16
C MET A 363 8.71 22.06 6.67
N ASN A 364 8.00 21.09 7.26
CA ASN A 364 7.65 21.15 8.68
C ASN A 364 8.89 21.01 9.57
N TYR A 365 9.83 20.14 9.21
CA TYR A 365 11.07 19.99 9.95
C TYR A 365 11.96 21.22 9.80
N ALA A 366 12.04 21.80 8.60
CA ALA A 366 12.73 23.06 8.36
C ALA A 366 12.19 24.18 9.26
N ASN A 367 10.87 24.33 9.32
CA ASN A 367 10.23 25.30 10.20
C ASN A 367 10.58 25.05 11.67
N PHE A 368 10.47 23.80 12.13
CA PHE A 368 10.85 23.40 13.48
C PHE A 368 12.30 23.76 13.82
N LEU A 369 13.25 23.49 12.91
CA LEU A 369 14.66 23.80 13.13
C LEU A 369 14.91 25.32 13.22
N LYS A 370 14.28 26.10 12.36
CA LYS A 370 14.40 27.57 12.38
C LYS A 370 13.82 28.19 13.65
N LEU A 371 12.66 27.72 14.11
CA LEU A 371 12.07 28.15 15.39
C LEU A 371 12.99 27.85 16.59
N ASN A 372 13.84 26.84 16.47
CA ASN A 372 14.83 26.44 17.47
C ASN A 372 16.25 27.00 17.21
N GLY A 373 16.39 28.02 16.36
CA GLY A 373 17.65 28.70 16.10
C GLY A 373 18.63 27.97 15.17
N ARG A 374 18.27 26.79 14.65
CA ARG A 374 19.09 25.98 13.73
C ARG A 374 18.83 26.37 12.27
N MET A 375 19.12 27.64 11.97
CA MET A 375 18.74 28.30 10.72
C MET A 375 19.33 27.64 9.46
N ASN A 376 20.62 27.29 9.49
CA ASN A 376 21.31 26.72 8.33
C ASN A 376 20.75 25.35 7.95
N GLU A 377 20.47 24.51 8.95
CA GLU A 377 19.88 23.18 8.74
C GLU A 377 18.45 23.28 8.22
N GLY A 378 17.64 24.18 8.78
CA GLY A 378 16.29 24.44 8.27
C GLY A 378 16.29 24.95 6.84
N ASN A 379 17.18 25.88 6.49
CA ASN A 379 17.31 26.37 5.11
C ASN A 379 17.76 25.29 4.13
N SER A 380 18.60 24.34 4.57
CA SER A 380 18.98 23.17 3.76
C SER A 380 17.74 22.32 3.41
N LEU A 381 16.89 22.04 4.40
CA LEU A 381 15.66 21.27 4.19
C LEU A 381 14.64 22.00 3.33
N TYR A 382 14.51 23.33 3.44
CA TYR A 382 13.66 24.10 2.53
C TYR A 382 14.16 24.06 1.09
N ARG A 383 15.48 24.11 0.85
CA ARG A 383 16.04 23.91 -0.50
C ARG A 383 15.70 22.52 -1.02
N LYS A 384 15.80 21.49 -0.18
CA LYS A 384 15.39 20.13 -0.55
C LYS A 384 13.90 20.06 -0.90
N ALA A 385 13.03 20.67 -0.11
CA ALA A 385 11.59 20.75 -0.41
C ALA A 385 11.33 21.45 -1.75
N LEU A 386 12.11 22.49 -2.09
CA LEU A 386 12.00 23.19 -3.37
C LEU A 386 12.43 22.31 -4.56
N GLU A 387 13.45 21.47 -4.40
CA GLU A 387 13.85 20.48 -5.42
C GLU A 387 12.75 19.42 -5.64
N LEU A 388 12.03 19.05 -4.58
CA LEU A 388 10.94 18.08 -4.61
C LEU A 388 9.64 18.66 -5.19
N ASP A 389 9.45 19.98 -5.17
CA ASP A 389 8.26 20.66 -5.69
C ASP A 389 8.25 20.77 -7.22
N LYS A 390 8.11 19.63 -7.90
CA LYS A 390 8.16 19.53 -9.37
C LYS A 390 7.08 20.36 -10.08
N ASP A 391 5.94 20.57 -9.42
CA ASP A 391 4.81 21.33 -9.96
C ASP A 391 4.83 22.82 -9.57
N GLY A 392 5.79 23.24 -8.72
CA GLY A 392 5.91 24.61 -8.23
C GLY A 392 4.76 25.09 -7.32
N LYS A 393 3.99 24.17 -6.74
CA LYS A 393 2.79 24.50 -5.93
C LYS A 393 3.15 25.19 -4.62
N PHE A 394 4.30 24.85 -4.05
CA PHE A 394 4.79 25.36 -2.78
C PHE A 394 5.97 26.31 -2.93
N ALA A 395 6.50 26.50 -4.15
CA ALA A 395 7.73 27.25 -4.42
C ALA A 395 7.72 28.66 -3.79
N GLU A 396 6.64 29.42 -3.94
CA GLU A 396 6.53 30.77 -3.36
C GLU A 396 6.45 30.76 -1.83
N VAL A 397 5.75 29.78 -1.24
CA VAL A 397 5.72 29.58 0.21
C VAL A 397 7.13 29.24 0.70
N ILE A 398 7.80 28.28 0.07
CA ILE A 398 9.15 27.83 0.46
C ILE A 398 10.17 28.99 0.34
N LYS A 399 10.12 29.78 -0.74
CA LYS A 399 10.99 30.97 -0.91
C LYS A 399 10.75 32.01 0.18
N THR A 400 9.48 32.24 0.54
CA THR A 400 9.13 33.15 1.64
C THR A 400 9.71 32.64 2.95
N MET A 401 9.58 31.35 3.23
CA MET A 401 10.14 30.73 4.44
C MET A 401 11.67 30.74 4.44
N LEU A 402 12.35 30.62 3.30
CA LEU A 402 13.82 30.74 3.21
C LEU A 402 14.31 32.15 3.59
N ASN A 403 13.56 33.19 3.24
CA ASN A 403 13.92 34.58 3.50
C ASN A 403 13.48 35.08 4.88
N SER A 404 12.54 34.39 5.53
CA SER A 404 12.05 34.79 6.85
C SER A 404 13.07 34.51 7.94
N VAL A 405 13.35 35.50 8.80
CA VAL A 405 14.28 35.40 9.95
C VAL A 405 13.62 34.74 11.17
N LYS A 406 12.28 34.63 11.17
CA LYS A 406 11.50 33.86 12.15
C LYS A 406 10.77 32.73 11.42
N GLY A 407 10.63 31.58 12.08
CA GLY A 407 10.03 30.37 11.52
C GLY A 407 8.76 30.66 10.74
#